data_AF-A0A2A4VQ37-F1
#
_entry.id   AF-A0A2A4VQ37-F1
#
_cell.length_a   1.000
_cell.length_b   1.000
_cell.length_c   1.000
_cell.angle_alpha   90.00
_cell.angle_beta   90.00
_cell.angle_gamma   90.00
#
_symmetry.space_group_name_H-M   'P 1'
#
loop_
_entity.id
_entity.type
_entity.pdbx_description
1 polymer ?
#
loop_
_entity_poly.entity_id
_entity_poly.type
_entity_poly.pdbx_seq_one_letter_code
_entity_poly.pdbx_strand_id
1 'polypeptide(L)' 'IPNFLIHEHHTYAIKDWNRELCLQDPQPVDGFFQVSEVPGLGIELNDAVVKRSPHVTIK' A
#
# COMPACT_ATOMS: atom_id res chain seq x y z
N ILE A 1 -15.89 -1.68 -17.18
CA ILE A 1 -16.63 -1.96 -15.92
C ILE A 1 -16.39 -0.77 -15.01
N PRO A 2 -17.43 -0.14 -14.43
CA PRO A 2 -17.23 0.90 -13.42
C PRO A 2 -16.30 0.40 -12.32
N ASN A 3 -15.42 1.25 -11.79
CA ASN A 3 -14.49 0.90 -10.71
C ASN A 3 -13.44 -0.19 -11.05
N PHE A 4 -12.96 -0.17 -12.30
CA PHE A 4 -11.97 -1.11 -12.83
C PHE A 4 -10.73 -1.31 -11.94
N LEU A 5 -10.25 -0.24 -11.28
CA LEU A 5 -9.10 -0.31 -10.38
C LEU A 5 -9.35 -1.22 -9.17
N ILE A 6 -10.55 -1.21 -8.59
CA ILE A 6 -10.91 -2.14 -7.50
C ILE A 6 -11.08 -3.56 -8.04
N HIS A 7 -11.64 -3.71 -9.24
CA HIS A 7 -11.74 -5.03 -9.87
C HIS A 7 -10.38 -5.66 -10.19
N GLU A 8 -9.37 -4.83 -10.48
CA GLU A 8 -7.98 -5.24 -10.67
C GLU A 8 -7.18 -5.25 -9.36
N HIS A 9 -7.79 -4.96 -8.20
CA HIS A 9 -7.17 -5.10 -6.88
C HIS A 9 -7.00 -6.58 -6.56
N HIS A 10 -5.98 -7.13 -7.21
CA HIS A 10 -5.74 -8.54 -7.38
C HIS A 10 -5.08 -9.18 -6.16
N THR A 11 -4.86 -10.48 -6.27
CA THR A 11 -4.36 -11.34 -5.20
C THR A 11 -3.07 -10.84 -4.56
N TYR A 12 -2.18 -10.13 -5.30
CA TYR A 12 -0.94 -9.60 -4.74
C TYR A 12 -1.16 -8.39 -3.83
N ALA A 13 -2.11 -7.52 -4.18
CA ALA A 13 -2.43 -6.33 -3.38
C ALA A 13 -2.96 -6.67 -1.97
N ILE A 14 -3.50 -7.87 -1.80
CA ILE A 14 -4.02 -8.38 -0.53
C ILE A 14 -3.09 -9.36 0.20
N LYS A 15 -1.91 -9.70 -0.36
CA LYS A 15 -0.97 -10.59 0.33
C LYS A 15 -0.34 -9.89 1.53
N ASP A 16 -0.19 -10.61 2.63
CA ASP A 16 0.39 -10.10 3.86
C ASP A 16 1.78 -9.48 3.63
N TRP A 17 2.63 -10.16 2.86
CA TRP A 17 3.97 -9.68 2.51
C TRP A 17 3.98 -8.40 1.66
N ASN A 18 2.87 -8.07 0.97
CA ASN A 18 2.75 -6.83 0.21
C ASN A 18 2.15 -5.72 1.08
N ARG A 19 1.17 -6.06 1.92
CA ARG A 19 0.52 -5.14 2.85
C ARG A 19 1.47 -4.67 3.96
N GLU A 20 2.45 -5.49 4.34
CA GLU A 20 3.45 -5.10 5.35
C GLU A 20 4.53 -4.12 4.85
N LEU A 21 4.63 -3.89 3.53
CA LEU A 21 5.65 -3.00 2.95
C LEU A 21 5.44 -1.53 3.37
N CYS A 22 4.22 -1.15 3.68
CA CYS A 22 3.85 0.19 4.13
C CYS A 22 3.25 0.12 5.55
N LEU A 23 3.26 1.25 6.27
CA LEU A 23 2.64 1.35 7.59
C LEU A 23 1.11 1.42 7.52
N GLN A 24 0.60 2.09 6.48
CA GLN A 24 -0.81 2.20 6.17
C GLN A 24 -1.20 1.15 5.13
N ASP A 25 -2.41 0.62 5.28
CA ASP A 25 -2.94 -0.44 4.42
C ASP A 25 -4.37 -0.08 3.98
N PRO A 26 -4.53 0.92 3.09
CA PRO A 26 -5.84 1.22 2.54
C PRO A 26 -6.31 0.03 1.70
N GLN A 27 -7.47 -0.51 2.06
CA GLN A 27 -8.15 -1.58 1.33
C GLN A 27 -9.57 -1.13 0.97
N PRO A 28 -10.15 -1.62 -0.13
CA PRO A 28 -11.50 -1.26 -0.49
C PRO A 28 -12.50 -1.85 0.52
N VAL A 29 -13.46 -1.05 0.95
CA VAL A 29 -14.58 -1.46 1.81
C VAL A 29 -15.87 -1.14 1.07
N ASP A 30 -16.73 -2.14 0.89
CA ASP A 30 -18.00 -2.03 0.16
C ASP A 30 -17.87 -1.42 -1.25
N GLY A 31 -16.76 -1.69 -1.93
CA GLY A 31 -16.49 -1.18 -3.28
C GLY A 31 -15.97 0.26 -3.33
N PHE A 32 -15.52 0.82 -2.21
CA PHE A 32 -14.94 2.17 -2.17
C PHE A 32 -13.61 2.18 -1.42
N PHE A 33 -12.69 3.03 -1.86
CA PHE A 33 -11.49 3.38 -1.09
C PHE A 33 -11.75 4.64 -0.29
N GLN A 34 -11.31 4.65 0.96
CA GLN A 34 -11.24 5.87 1.75
C GLN A 34 -9.98 6.64 1.41
N VAL A 35 -10.13 7.92 1.05
CA VAL A 35 -9.00 8.81 0.78
C VAL A 35 -8.36 9.23 2.12
N SER A 36 -7.04 9.28 2.15
CA SER A 36 -6.29 9.76 3.31
C SER A 36 -6.42 11.27 3.47
N GLU A 37 -6.70 11.72 4.70
CA GLU A 37 -6.76 13.15 5.06
C GLU A 37 -5.43 13.69 5.63
N VAL A 38 -4.42 12.83 5.81
CA VAL A 38 -3.11 13.29 6.30
C VAL A 38 -2.30 13.97 5.18
N PRO A 39 -1.41 14.92 5.51
CA PRO A 39 -0.60 15.60 4.50
C PRO A 39 0.27 14.66 3.66
N GLY A 40 0.49 15.02 2.40
CA GLY A 40 1.31 14.25 1.47
C GLY A 40 0.55 13.07 0.86
N LEU A 41 1.25 11.95 0.60
CA LEU A 41 0.64 10.76 0.01
C LEU A 41 -0.19 9.94 1.02
N GLY A 42 -0.01 10.19 2.33
CA GLY A 42 -0.65 9.42 3.39
C GLY A 42 -0.24 7.96 3.48
N ILE A 43 0.87 7.60 2.82
CA ILE A 43 1.49 6.28 2.83
C ILE A 43 2.97 6.46 3.15
N GLU A 44 3.48 5.65 4.07
CA GLU A 44 4.89 5.58 4.45
C GLU A 44 5.39 4.13 4.37
N LEU A 45 6.64 3.96 3.92
CA LEU A 45 7.28 2.64 3.90
C LEU A 45 7.52 2.15 5.33
N ASN A 46 7.34 0.86 5.53
CA ASN A 46 7.71 0.19 6.76
C ASN A 46 9.21 -0.14 6.74
N ASP A 47 10.01 0.73 7.34
CA ASP A 47 11.46 0.59 7.44
C ASP A 47 11.91 -0.78 7.98
N ALA A 48 11.17 -1.37 8.92
CA ALA A 48 11.51 -2.68 9.51
C ALA A 48 11.35 -3.85 8.52
N VAL A 49 10.56 -3.65 7.46
CA VAL A 49 10.35 -4.62 6.38
C VAL A 49 11.28 -4.32 5.20
N VAL A 50 11.25 -3.10 4.67
CA VAL A 50 11.97 -2.78 3.42
C VAL A 50 13.49 -2.83 3.59
N LYS A 51 14.02 -2.57 4.79
CA LYS A 51 15.47 -2.65 5.08
C LYS A 51 15.99 -4.08 5.26
N ARG A 52 15.12 -5.11 5.25
CA ARG A 52 15.54 -6.53 5.25
C ARG A 52 16.23 -6.90 3.93
N SER A 53 15.90 -6.19 2.86
CA SER A 53 16.50 -6.36 1.53
C SER A 53 17.76 -5.50 1.37
N PRO A 54 18.66 -5.83 0.42
CA PRO A 54 19.76 -4.96 0.05
C PRO A 54 19.24 -3.55 -0.30
N HIS A 55 19.84 -2.54 0.31
CA HIS A 55 19.45 -1.15 0.13
C HIS A 55 20.70 -0.28 0.09
N VAL A 56 20.59 0.85 -0.61
CA VAL A 56 21.66 1.83 -0.77
C VAL A 56 21.09 3.20 -0.50
N THR A 57 21.83 4.02 0.25
CA THR A 57 21.53 5.45 0.42
C THR A 57 22.51 6.25 -0.41
N ILE A 58 22.01 7.02 -1.36
CA ILE A 58 22.79 8.00 -2.12
C ILE A 58 22.54 9.37 -1.50
N LYS A 59 23.62 10.09 -1.20
CA LYS A 59 23.59 11.44 -0.63
C LYS A 59 24.08 12.44 -1.65
#